data_AF-B9EB37-F1
#
_entry.id   AF-B9EB37-F1
#
_cell.length_a   1.000
_cell.length_b   1.000
_cell.length_c   1.000
_cell.angle_alpha   90.00
_cell.angle_beta   90.00
_cell.angle_gamma   90.00
#
_symmetry.space_group_name_H-M   'P 1'
#
loop_
_entity.id
_entity.type
_entity.pdbx_description
1 polymer ?
#
loop_
_entity_poly.entity_id
_entity_poly.type
_entity_poly.pdbx_seq_one_letter_code
_entity_poly.pdbx_strand_id
1 'polypeptide(L)'
;MLYTEEIFECIEGAEHINMMLKHSSAYHEYRDSYIEIEQNKEVQQLKRDFLKIKIQYEEVQRFGRYHPDYTKIMMETRKRKKAYDMHPLVVLFKQKETQLQQLLDEIITIVAHAISNEAKVERGNPFFVDHVCSSGCGCS
;
A
#
# COMPACT_ATOMS: atom_id res chain seq x y z
N MET A 1 16.88 24.49 -18.06
CA MET A 1 15.51 24.50 -17.54
C MET A 1 15.34 25.83 -16.81
N LEU A 2 14.45 26.70 -17.25
CA LEU A 2 14.18 27.98 -16.58
C LEU A 2 13.19 27.69 -15.44
N TYR A 3 13.69 27.61 -14.22
CA TYR A 3 12.84 27.58 -13.03
C TYR A 3 12.38 29.02 -12.75
N THR A 4 11.07 29.26 -12.81
CA THR A 4 10.50 30.52 -12.33
C THR A 4 10.51 30.53 -10.80
N GLU A 5 10.53 31.72 -10.21
CA GLU A 5 10.50 31.91 -8.74
C GLU A 5 9.33 31.17 -8.10
N GLU A 6 8.17 31.17 -8.77
CA GLU A 6 6.94 30.47 -8.36
C GLU A 6 7.12 28.94 -8.25
N ILE A 7 7.90 28.33 -9.15
CA ILE A 7 8.17 26.88 -9.11
C ILE A 7 9.08 26.57 -7.92
N PHE A 8 10.02 27.46 -7.62
CA PHE A 8 10.93 27.30 -6.48
C PHE A 8 10.16 27.35 -5.15
N GLU A 9 9.25 28.32 -4.98
CA GLU A 9 8.40 28.43 -3.79
C GLU A 9 7.53 27.17 -3.59
N CYS A 10 6.97 26.61 -4.67
CA CYS A 10 6.21 25.36 -4.60
C CYS A 10 7.06 24.18 -4.10
N ILE A 11 8.31 24.09 -4.57
CA ILE A 11 9.23 23.00 -4.19
C ILE A 11 9.63 23.15 -2.72
N GLU A 12 10.00 24.36 -2.27
CA GLU A 12 10.33 24.61 -0.86
C GLU A 12 9.15 24.29 0.07
N GLY A 13 7.93 24.68 -0.32
CA GLY A 13 6.71 24.33 0.41
C GLY A 13 6.51 22.81 0.51
N ALA A 14 6.74 22.08 -0.58
CA ALA A 14 6.64 20.62 -0.59
C ALA A 14 7.71 19.96 0.30
N GLU A 15 8.94 20.48 0.30
CA GLU A 15 10.01 20.00 1.18
C GLU A 15 9.67 20.25 2.65
N HIS A 16 9.12 21.42 2.98
CA HIS A 16 8.72 21.75 4.34
C HIS A 16 7.62 20.79 4.85
N ILE A 17 6.61 20.51 4.03
CA ILE A 17 5.56 19.52 4.34
C ILE A 17 6.18 18.14 4.55
N ASN A 18 7.12 17.72 3.71
CA ASN A 18 7.80 16.42 3.84
C ASN A 18 8.60 16.32 5.15
N MET A 19 9.28 17.40 5.55
CA MET A 19 9.98 17.48 6.83
C MET A 19 9.00 17.31 8.00
N MET A 20 7.89 18.05 8.00
CA MET A 20 6.86 17.92 9.05
C MET A 20 6.28 16.50 9.11
N LEU A 21 5.99 15.90 7.95
CA LEU A 21 5.49 14.53 7.86
C LEU A 21 6.47 13.53 8.48
N LYS A 22 7.77 13.66 8.21
CA LYS A 22 8.80 12.79 8.79
C LYS A 22 8.93 12.92 10.31
N HIS A 23 8.54 14.06 10.87
CA HIS A 23 8.50 14.27 12.33
C HIS A 23 7.15 13.90 12.96
N SER A 24 6.15 13.52 12.16
CA SER A 24 4.86 13.08 12.67
C SER A 24 4.96 11.74 13.41
N SER A 25 4.07 11.53 14.39
CA SER A 25 3.97 10.24 15.10
C SER A 25 3.62 9.11 14.14
N ALA A 26 2.72 9.34 13.18
CA ALA A 26 2.31 8.34 12.19
C ALA A 26 3.50 7.81 11.38
N TYR A 27 4.43 8.69 10.97
CA TYR A 27 5.63 8.27 10.26
C TYR A 27 6.59 7.48 11.15
N HIS A 28 6.81 7.93 12.39
CA HIS A 28 7.67 7.20 13.33
C HIS A 28 7.11 5.81 13.66
N GLU A 29 5.82 5.69 13.95
CA GLU A 29 5.16 4.41 14.24
C GLU A 29 5.21 3.45 13.05
N TYR A 30 5.00 3.96 11.83
CA TYR A 30 5.20 3.19 10.61
C TYR A 30 6.64 2.70 10.49
N ARG A 31 7.62 3.60 10.67
CA ARG A 31 9.06 3.26 10.57
C ARG A 31 9.48 2.22 11.59
N ASP A 32 9.02 2.34 12.83
CA ASP A 32 9.37 1.39 13.89
C ASP A 32 8.78 0.01 13.60
N SER A 33 7.50 -0.05 13.20
CA SER A 33 6.86 -1.32 12.80
C SER A 33 7.52 -1.97 11.58
N TYR A 34 8.06 -1.17 10.65
CA TYR A 34 8.85 -1.67 9.51
C TYR A 34 10.15 -2.33 9.97
N ILE A 35 10.88 -1.67 10.88
CA ILE A 35 12.14 -2.21 11.45
C ILE A 35 11.86 -3.52 12.19
N GLU A 36 10.78 -3.60 12.97
CA GLU A 36 10.39 -4.83 13.68
C GLU A 36 10.14 -6.00 12.72
N ILE A 37 9.46 -5.77 11.60
CA ILE A 37 9.25 -6.79 10.55
C ILE A 37 10.56 -7.23 9.92
N GLU A 38 11.45 -6.29 9.60
CA GLU A 38 12.73 -6.59 8.97
C GLU A 38 13.66 -7.38 9.90
N GLN A 39 13.59 -7.14 11.21
CA GLN A 39 14.38 -7.86 12.21
C GLN A 39 13.78 -9.22 12.60
N ASN A 40 12.47 -9.43 12.41
CA ASN A 40 11.81 -10.66 12.80
C ASN A 40 12.08 -11.82 11.82
N LYS A 41 12.87 -12.81 12.26
CA LYS A 41 13.26 -13.98 11.46
C LYS A 41 12.08 -14.82 10.98
N GLU A 42 11.03 -14.95 11.78
CA GLU A 42 9.84 -15.73 11.43
C GLU A 42 9.05 -15.06 10.30
N VAL A 43 8.79 -13.76 10.42
CA VAL A 43 8.13 -12.97 9.37
C VAL A 43 8.94 -13.01 8.07
N GLN A 44 10.27 -12.87 8.14
CA GLN A 44 11.13 -12.98 6.98
C GLN A 44 11.09 -14.38 6.35
N GLN A 45 11.00 -15.45 7.15
CA GLN A 45 10.83 -16.80 6.63
C GLN A 45 9.47 -16.96 5.92
N LEU A 46 8.38 -16.50 6.53
CA LEU A 46 7.04 -16.54 5.94
C LEU A 46 6.98 -15.75 4.61
N LYS A 47 7.61 -14.56 4.58
CA LYS A 47 7.75 -13.73 3.38
C LYS A 47 8.49 -14.49 2.27
N ARG A 48 9.63 -15.11 2.59
CA ARG A 48 10.41 -15.90 1.62
C ARG A 48 9.62 -17.10 1.09
N ASP A 49 8.94 -17.83 1.96
CA ASP A 49 8.12 -18.99 1.56
C ASP A 49 6.96 -18.57 0.65
N PHE A 50 6.31 -17.46 0.96
CA PHE A 50 5.26 -16.88 0.12
C PHE A 50 5.80 -16.43 -1.25
N LEU A 51 6.94 -15.75 -1.30
CA LEU A 51 7.54 -15.32 -2.57
C LEU A 51 7.94 -16.49 -3.46
N LYS A 52 8.45 -17.58 -2.88
CA LYS A 52 8.81 -18.80 -3.64
C LYS A 52 7.59 -19.42 -4.32
N ILE A 53 6.49 -19.62 -3.59
CA ILE A 53 5.27 -20.22 -4.17
C ILE A 53 4.59 -19.24 -5.13
N LYS A 54 4.72 -17.93 -4.93
CA LYS A 54 4.20 -16.90 -5.84
C LYS A 54 4.83 -17.02 -7.24
N ILE A 55 6.13 -17.25 -7.33
CA ILE A 55 6.82 -17.47 -8.62
C ILE A 55 6.25 -18.70 -9.34
N GLN A 56 6.10 -19.82 -8.62
CA GLN A 56 5.49 -21.03 -9.17
C GLN A 56 4.03 -20.81 -9.60
N TYR A 57 3.28 -20.03 -8.84
CA TYR A 57 1.92 -19.66 -9.18
C TYR A 57 1.86 -18.78 -10.44
N GLU A 58 2.77 -17.82 -10.61
CA GLU A 58 2.86 -16.99 -11.81
C GLU A 58 3.18 -17.84 -13.06
N GLU A 59 4.08 -18.82 -12.96
CA GLU A 59 4.38 -19.76 -14.04
C GLU A 59 3.14 -20.57 -14.45
N VAL A 60 2.43 -21.11 -13.46
CA VAL A 60 1.27 -21.97 -13.68
C VAL A 60 0.03 -21.17 -14.10
N GLN A 61 -0.10 -19.92 -13.64
CA GLN A 61 -1.17 -19.02 -14.05
C GLN A 61 -1.09 -18.67 -15.54
N ARG A 62 0.10 -18.65 -16.15
CA ARG A 62 0.27 -18.41 -17.60
C ARG A 62 -0.47 -19.42 -18.46
N PHE A 63 -0.52 -20.68 -18.01
CA PHE A 63 -1.26 -21.77 -18.66
C PHE A 63 -2.71 -21.86 -18.18
N GLY A 64 -3.03 -21.21 -17.07
CA GLY A 64 -4.36 -21.17 -16.48
C GLY A 64 -4.84 -22.54 -16.01
N ARG A 65 -6.15 -22.78 -16.14
CA ARG A 65 -6.81 -23.98 -15.60
C ARG A 65 -6.38 -25.30 -16.26
N TYR A 66 -5.61 -25.25 -17.34
CA TYR A 66 -5.13 -26.43 -18.07
C TYR A 66 -3.83 -27.00 -17.51
N HIS A 67 -3.19 -26.31 -16.56
CA HIS A 67 -1.99 -26.83 -15.90
C HIS A 67 -2.37 -27.88 -14.84
N PRO A 68 -1.73 -29.07 -14.82
CA PRO A 68 -2.09 -30.17 -13.93
C PRO A 68 -2.03 -29.78 -12.45
N ASP A 69 -1.05 -28.94 -12.08
CA ASP A 69 -0.85 -28.50 -10.69
C ASP A 69 -1.55 -27.18 -10.33
N TYR A 70 -2.38 -26.59 -11.22
CA TYR A 70 -2.98 -25.27 -10.99
C TYR A 70 -3.71 -25.15 -9.67
N THR A 71 -4.60 -26.09 -9.37
CA THR A 71 -5.42 -26.07 -8.15
C THR A 71 -4.58 -26.21 -6.89
N LYS A 72 -3.57 -27.10 -6.92
CA LYS A 72 -2.64 -27.33 -5.82
C LYS A 72 -1.81 -26.08 -5.52
N ILE A 73 -1.18 -25.50 -6.53
CA ILE A 73 -0.33 -24.30 -6.38
C ILE A 73 -1.16 -23.09 -5.98
N MET A 74 -2.38 -22.94 -6.51
CA MET A 74 -3.32 -21.88 -6.09
C MET A 74 -3.66 -22.00 -4.59
N MET A 75 -4.02 -23.20 -4.11
CA MET A 75 -4.35 -23.42 -2.70
C MET A 75 -3.14 -23.18 -1.79
N GLU A 76 -1.97 -23.67 -2.18
CA GLU A 76 -0.74 -23.49 -1.40
C GLU A 76 -0.34 -22.01 -1.33
N THR A 77 -0.44 -21.28 -2.44
CA THR A 77 -0.20 -19.83 -2.49
C THR A 77 -1.10 -19.08 -1.52
N ARG A 78 -2.42 -19.40 -1.52
CA ARG A 78 -3.37 -18.78 -0.58
C ARG A 78 -3.04 -19.11 0.88
N LYS A 79 -2.65 -20.35 1.18
CA LYS A 79 -2.28 -20.78 2.53
C LYS A 79 -1.03 -20.05 3.02
N ARG A 80 0.02 -19.95 2.20
CA ARG A 80 1.27 -19.25 2.53
C ARG A 80 1.05 -17.75 2.66
N LYS A 81 0.27 -17.15 1.76
CA LYS A 81 -0.14 -15.74 1.85
C LYS A 81 -0.87 -15.47 3.16
N LYS A 82 -1.87 -16.29 3.52
CA LYS A 82 -2.63 -16.14 4.76
C LYS A 82 -1.73 -16.27 5.99
N ALA A 83 -0.77 -17.20 6.00
CA ALA A 83 0.16 -17.35 7.11
C ALA A 83 1.03 -16.09 7.31
N TYR A 84 1.51 -15.49 6.22
CA TYR A 84 2.24 -14.21 6.27
C TYR A 84 1.32 -13.05 6.71
N ASP A 85 0.17 -12.88 6.05
CA ASP A 85 -0.75 -11.76 6.27
C ASP A 85 -1.38 -11.75 7.68
N MET A 86 -1.54 -12.92 8.31
CA MET A 86 -2.12 -13.06 9.65
C MET A 86 -1.08 -12.96 10.77
N HIS A 87 0.21 -12.86 10.46
CA HIS A 87 1.23 -12.71 11.49
C HIS A 87 1.01 -11.38 12.25
N PRO A 88 1.00 -11.35 13.60
CA PRO A 88 0.66 -10.15 14.37
C PRO A 88 1.46 -8.90 13.98
N LEU A 89 2.77 -9.03 13.76
CA LEU A 89 3.62 -7.91 13.30
C LEU A 89 3.23 -7.40 11.92
N VAL A 90 2.85 -8.28 10.99
CA VAL A 90 2.43 -7.90 9.62
C VAL A 90 1.10 -7.16 9.67
N VAL A 91 0.16 -7.62 10.52
CA VAL A 91 -1.11 -6.95 10.75
C VAL A 91 -0.88 -5.55 11.34
N LEU A 92 -0.05 -5.43 12.38
CA LEU A 92 0.27 -4.17 13.02
C LEU A 92 0.92 -3.19 12.03
N PHE A 93 1.92 -3.64 11.28
CA PHE A 93 2.57 -2.83 10.25
C PHE A 93 1.58 -2.30 9.22
N LYS A 94 0.68 -3.16 8.68
CA LYS A 94 -0.35 -2.72 7.72
C LYS A 94 -1.30 -1.68 8.31
N GLN A 95 -1.61 -1.78 9.61
CA GLN A 95 -2.40 -0.74 10.29
C GLN A 95 -1.64 0.59 10.34
N LYS A 96 -0.35 0.58 10.70
CA LYS A 96 0.49 1.78 10.73
C LYS A 96 0.72 2.38 9.34
N GLU A 97 0.91 1.53 8.33
CA GLU A 97 0.97 1.93 6.93
C GLU A 97 -0.32 2.61 6.48
N THR A 98 -1.49 2.07 6.85
CA THR A 98 -2.79 2.68 6.56
C THR A 98 -2.95 4.04 7.25
N GLN A 99 -2.51 4.17 8.50
CA GLN A 99 -2.55 5.44 9.24
C GLN A 99 -1.67 6.51 8.58
N LEU A 100 -0.47 6.15 8.14
CA LEU A 100 0.40 7.07 7.39
C LEU A 100 -0.21 7.45 6.04
N GLN A 101 -0.82 6.49 5.34
CA GLN A 101 -1.51 6.76 4.07
C GLN A 101 -2.69 7.71 4.24
N GLN A 102 -3.46 7.57 5.32
CA GLN A 102 -4.57 8.49 5.63
C GLN A 102 -4.07 9.92 5.84
N LEU A 103 -2.97 10.09 6.59
CA LEU A 103 -2.35 11.40 6.79
C LEU A 103 -1.87 12.01 5.46
N LEU A 104 -1.28 11.20 4.57
CA LEU A 104 -0.90 11.63 3.22
C LEU A 104 -2.10 12.06 2.38
N ASP A 105 -3.17 11.25 2.39
CA ASP A 105 -4.40 11.54 1.66
C ASP A 105 -5.06 12.85 2.15
N GLU A 106 -5.03 13.11 3.47
CA GLU A 106 -5.50 14.37 4.06
C GLU A 106 -4.68 15.58 3.58
N ILE A 107 -3.34 15.47 3.61
CA ILE A 107 -2.45 16.53 3.11
C ILE A 107 -2.72 16.83 1.64
N ILE A 108 -2.81 15.79 0.79
CA ILE A 108 -3.10 15.95 -0.64
C ILE A 108 -4.46 16.62 -0.84
N THR A 109 -5.46 16.24 -0.05
CA THR A 109 -6.81 16.82 -0.12
C THR A 109 -6.79 18.31 0.22
N ILE A 110 -6.06 18.71 1.27
CA ILE A 110 -5.92 20.12 1.67
C ILE A 110 -5.24 20.93 0.55
N VAL A 111 -4.15 20.43 -0.01
CA VAL A 111 -3.41 21.09 -1.09
C VAL A 111 -4.27 21.21 -2.35
N ALA A 112 -4.99 20.15 -2.74
CA ALA A 112 -5.85 20.15 -3.91
C ALA A 112 -6.99 21.17 -3.78
N HIS A 113 -7.66 21.23 -2.62
CA HIS A 113 -8.74 22.18 -2.39
C HIS A 113 -8.27 23.64 -2.31
N ALA A 114 -7.03 23.89 -1.89
CA ALA A 114 -6.44 25.23 -1.93
C ALA A 114 -6.29 25.76 -3.37
N ILE A 115 -6.16 24.87 -4.37
CA ILE A 115 -6.04 25.22 -5.79
C ILE A 115 -7.41 25.23 -6.47
N SER A 116 -8.25 24.24 -6.20
CA SER A 116 -9.60 24.16 -6.75
C SER A 116 -10.54 23.35 -5.87
N ASN A 117 -11.68 23.95 -5.50
CA ASN A 117 -12.74 23.28 -4.74
C ASN A 117 -13.37 22.10 -5.49
N GLU A 118 -13.24 22.04 -6.82
CA GLU A 118 -13.84 21.00 -7.68
C GLU A 118 -12.84 19.90 -8.08
N ALA A 119 -11.59 19.96 -7.63
CA ALA A 119 -10.57 18.97 -7.97
C ALA A 119 -10.93 17.58 -7.40
N LYS A 120 -11.04 16.57 -8.27
CA LYS A 120 -11.17 15.16 -7.85
C LYS A 120 -9.82 14.62 -7.41
N VAL A 121 -9.69 14.30 -6.13
CA VAL A 121 -8.51 13.64 -5.57
C VAL A 121 -8.74 12.13 -5.54
N GLU A 122 -7.99 11.39 -6.35
CA GLU A 122 -7.92 9.93 -6.26
C GLU A 122 -7.09 9.57 -5.02
N ARG A 123 -7.74 9.06 -3.97
CA ARG A 123 -7.09 8.68 -2.70
C ARG A 123 -6.57 7.24 -2.77
N GLY A 124 -5.45 6.98 -2.08
CA GLY A 124 -4.74 5.69 -2.15
C GLY A 124 -5.50 4.50 -1.56
N ASN A 125 -6.53 4.75 -0.73
CA ASN A 125 -7.33 3.68 -0.12
C ASN A 125 -8.74 3.56 -0.73
N PRO A 126 -8.98 2.60 -1.66
CA PRO A 126 -10.30 2.38 -2.26
C PRO A 126 -11.37 1.88 -1.28
N PHE A 127 -11.02 1.54 -0.03
CA PHE A 127 -12.00 1.20 1.01
C PHE A 127 -12.66 2.41 1.67
N PHE A 128 -12.10 3.61 1.55
CA PHE A 128 -12.62 4.84 2.18
C PHE A 128 -13.11 5.89 1.18
N VAL A 129 -13.13 5.58 -0.12
CA VAL A 129 -13.91 6.38 -1.06
C VAL A 129 -15.37 6.08 -0.78
N ASP A 130 -16.08 7.07 -0.24
CA ASP A 130 -17.54 7.05 -0.16
C ASP A 130 -18.11 6.43 -1.42
N HIS A 131 -19.01 5.46 -1.22
CA HIS A 131 -19.70 4.68 -2.24
C HIS A 131 -20.27 5.55 -3.36
N VAL A 132 -19.46 5.94 -4.34
CA VAL A 132 -19.95 6.32 -5.66
C VAL A 132 -20.12 5.02 -6.40
N CYS A 133 -21.31 4.48 -6.24
CA CYS A 133 -21.87 3.35 -6.97
C CYS A 133 -21.62 3.54 -8.48
N SER A 134 -20.54 2.94 -9.00
CA SER A 134 -20.29 2.77 -10.45
C SER A 134 -20.09 1.29 -10.80
N SER A 135 -20.76 0.41 -10.06
CA SER A 135 -20.69 -1.04 -10.20
C SER A 135 -21.97 -1.57 -10.83
N GLY A 136 -22.18 -1.24 -12.10
CA GLY A 136 -23.16 -1.89 -12.95
C GLY A 136 -22.51 -3.00 -13.78
N CYS A 137 -22.01 -4.07 -13.15
CA CYS A 137 -22.04 -5.44 -13.70
C CYS A 137 -21.29 -6.43 -12.81
N GLY A 138 -21.98 -7.51 -12.41
CA GLY A 138 -21.34 -8.82 -12.18
C GLY A 138 -21.08 -9.24 -10.73
N CYS A 139 -22.12 -9.33 -9.90
CA CYS A 139 -22.11 -10.29 -8.81
C CYS A 139 -22.75 -11.60 -9.31
N SER A 140 -21.90 -12.61 -9.50
CA SER A 140 -22.20 -14.05 -9.49
C SER A 140 -20.97 -14.78 -8.95
#